data_AF-A0A410RU84-F1
#
_entry.id   AF-A0A410RU84-F1
#
_cell.length_a   1.000
_cell.length_b   1.000
_cell.length_c   1.000
_cell.angle_alpha   90.00
_cell.angle_beta   90.00
_cell.angle_gamma   90.00
#
_symmetry.space_group_name_H-M   'P 1'
#
loop_
_entity.id
_entity.type
_entity.pdbx_description
1 polymer ?
#
loop_
_entity_poly.entity_id
_entity_poly.type
_entity_poly.pdbx_seq_one_letter_code
_entity_poly.pdbx_strand_id
1 'polypeptide(L)'
;MVRAWALRYPTSHASAHSSADDQLAGAPNFGRDNEAVWRDGFDKVYELCWLNVFGPKLVETVGRERMLSTPAHLVEELPNGSVLLVLRPTAADFAGEEARVAQARAHVHLRPELDFDTVLRTLRERSAALAPVEPRFHPDLAPLFSRLPFEFAISERQRKIAELNAFRPSEPEEWLPAALPSDVENPERVLSDYDDLSEGLVAALHTKVPSIFDETPESLTDLDFYFWKERFPTRYLRDLIDSHTAPALGAYLGRTLVRRLGGTWVPRQKLEESQVRVGRRVWLPFLRARRYMQSCEALLDSSLTQFFREAERHRG
;
A
#
# COMPACT_ATOMS: atom_id res chain seq x y z
N MET A 1 0.32 -4.03 34.40
CA MET A 1 0.91 -4.98 33.44
C MET A 1 2.39 -4.68 33.17
N VAL A 2 2.73 -3.51 32.59
CA VAL A 2 4.13 -3.17 32.21
C VAL A 2 5.13 -3.25 33.37
N ARG A 3 4.77 -2.76 34.58
CA ARG A 3 5.60 -2.89 35.80
C ARG A 3 6.05 -4.34 36.05
N ALA A 4 5.08 -5.26 36.09
CA ALA A 4 5.34 -6.68 36.35
C ALA A 4 6.18 -7.32 35.23
N TRP A 5 5.97 -6.89 33.98
CA TRP A 5 6.78 -7.33 32.84
C TRP A 5 8.24 -6.84 32.98
N ALA A 6 8.46 -5.55 33.22
CA ALA A 6 9.80 -4.97 33.33
C ALA A 6 10.61 -5.51 34.53
N LEU A 7 9.92 -5.93 35.60
CA LEU A 7 10.56 -6.61 36.73
C LEU A 7 11.00 -8.03 36.40
N ARG A 8 10.25 -8.74 35.54
CA ARG A 8 10.51 -10.13 35.19
C ARG A 8 11.46 -10.29 34.01
N TYR A 9 11.50 -9.30 33.12
CA TYR A 9 12.31 -9.31 31.90
C TYR A 9 13.21 -8.07 31.87
N PRO A 10 14.43 -8.16 32.44
CA PRO A 10 15.40 -7.08 32.37
C PRO A 10 15.70 -6.73 30.92
N THR A 11 15.58 -5.46 30.56
CA THR A 11 15.88 -4.94 29.22
C THR A 11 16.76 -3.70 29.34
N SER A 12 17.59 -3.43 28.32
CA SER A 12 18.31 -2.15 28.20
C SER A 12 17.33 -1.00 27.94
N HIS A 13 16.33 -1.24 27.10
CA HIS A 13 15.27 -0.32 26.78
C HIS A 13 14.03 -1.09 26.28
N ALA A 14 12.83 -0.61 26.60
CA ALA A 14 11.59 -1.01 25.94
C ALA A 14 10.67 0.20 25.79
N SER A 15 9.83 0.18 24.77
CA SER A 15 8.91 1.28 24.49
C SER A 15 7.55 0.79 24.02
N ALA A 16 6.55 1.65 24.13
CA ALA A 16 5.27 1.50 23.44
C ALA A 16 4.84 2.83 22.84
N HIS A 17 4.45 2.79 21.56
CA HIS A 17 4.09 3.96 20.77
C HIS A 17 3.23 3.61 19.56
N SER A 18 2.85 4.62 18.77
CA SER A 18 2.25 4.40 17.45
C SER A 18 3.25 3.77 16.50
N SER A 19 2.90 2.62 15.92
CA SER A 19 3.73 1.95 14.92
C SER A 19 4.01 2.82 13.68
N ALA A 20 3.10 3.74 13.36
CA ALA A 20 3.30 4.68 12.25
C ALA A 20 4.34 5.75 12.58
N ASP A 21 4.33 6.26 13.81
CA ASP A 21 5.32 7.24 14.25
C ASP A 21 6.69 6.59 14.49
N ASP A 22 6.71 5.35 14.98
CA ASP A 22 7.93 4.55 15.13
C ASP A 22 8.64 4.34 13.79
N GLN A 23 7.89 4.04 12.72
CA GLN A 23 8.44 3.92 11.38
C GLN A 23 9.04 5.24 10.89
N LEU A 24 8.37 6.37 11.13
CA LEU A 24 8.91 7.69 10.78
C LEU A 24 10.13 8.08 11.63
N ALA A 25 10.20 7.60 12.87
CA ALA A 25 11.36 7.76 13.76
C ALA A 25 12.55 6.86 13.37
N GLY A 26 12.34 5.91 12.44
CA GLY A 26 13.34 4.91 12.08
C GLY A 26 13.54 3.83 13.15
N ALA A 27 12.58 3.64 14.06
CA ALA A 27 12.63 2.60 15.09
C ALA A 27 12.69 1.19 14.45
N PRO A 28 13.35 0.22 15.09
CA PRO A 28 14.05 0.32 16.38
C PRO A 28 15.49 0.85 16.28
N ASN A 29 15.99 1.08 15.06
CA ASN A 29 17.39 1.41 14.84
C ASN A 29 17.68 2.90 15.01
N PHE A 30 16.67 3.75 14.83
CA PHE A 30 16.75 5.22 14.84
C PHE A 30 17.81 5.75 13.86
N GLY A 31 17.80 5.20 12.63
CA GLY A 31 18.73 5.55 11.57
C GLY A 31 20.10 4.88 11.65
N ARG A 32 20.36 4.03 12.66
CA ARG A 32 21.60 3.25 12.76
C ARG A 32 21.60 2.03 11.85
N ASP A 33 22.77 1.64 11.36
CA ASP A 33 22.94 0.36 10.68
C ASP A 33 22.91 -0.82 11.68
N ASN A 34 22.76 -2.04 11.16
CA ASN A 34 22.64 -3.22 11.99
C ASN A 34 23.92 -3.50 12.80
N GLU A 35 25.10 -3.21 12.26
CA GLU A 35 26.37 -3.48 12.93
C GLU A 35 26.52 -2.62 14.19
N ALA A 36 26.20 -1.33 14.09
CA ALA A 36 26.16 -0.41 15.21
C ALA A 36 25.11 -0.82 16.26
N VAL A 37 23.93 -1.28 15.83
CA VAL A 37 22.88 -1.76 16.75
C VAL A 37 23.35 -2.99 17.53
N TRP A 38 24.00 -3.96 16.88
CA TRP A 38 24.52 -5.16 17.55
C TRP A 38 25.68 -4.86 18.49
N ARG A 39 26.58 -3.97 18.08
CA ARG A 39 27.77 -3.60 18.86
C ARG A 39 27.42 -2.77 20.09
N ASP A 40 26.61 -1.73 19.91
CA ASP A 40 26.40 -0.69 20.94
C ASP A 40 25.10 -0.93 21.73
N GLY A 41 24.14 -1.68 21.16
CA GLY A 41 22.84 -1.91 21.77
C GLY A 41 22.04 -0.60 21.91
N PHE A 42 21.39 -0.40 23.05
CA PHE A 42 20.73 0.85 23.41
C PHE A 42 21.58 1.59 24.46
N ASP A 43 22.58 2.31 23.98
CA ASP A 43 23.63 2.98 24.75
C ASP A 43 23.29 4.42 25.16
N LYS A 44 22.33 5.04 24.48
CA LYS A 44 21.81 6.39 24.78
C LYS A 44 20.32 6.49 24.47
N VAL A 45 19.67 7.55 24.94
CA VAL A 45 18.26 7.83 24.61
C VAL A 45 18.17 8.36 23.19
N TYR A 46 17.78 7.52 22.23
CA TYR A 46 17.67 7.90 20.81
C TYR A 46 16.39 8.68 20.48
N GLU A 47 15.29 8.28 21.09
CA GLU A 47 13.96 8.86 20.94
C GLU A 47 13.16 8.56 22.21
N LEU A 48 12.13 9.36 22.47
CA LEU A 48 11.14 9.04 23.48
C LEU A 48 9.81 8.66 22.86
N CYS A 49 9.28 7.51 23.25
CA CYS A 49 7.93 7.06 22.92
C CYS A 49 6.91 7.52 23.97
N TRP A 50 5.61 7.30 23.73
CA TRP A 50 4.57 7.54 24.74
C TRP A 50 4.87 6.87 26.09
N LEU A 51 5.32 5.60 26.04
CA LEU A 51 5.81 4.85 27.20
C LEU A 51 7.23 4.36 26.92
N ASN A 52 8.10 4.47 27.93
CA ASN A 52 9.48 4.00 27.88
C ASN A 52 9.83 3.28 29.19
N VAL A 53 10.65 2.25 29.09
CA VAL A 53 11.29 1.56 30.21
C VAL A 53 12.79 1.63 29.96
N PHE A 54 13.51 2.33 30.83
CA PHE A 54 14.97 2.45 30.76
C PHE A 54 15.59 1.46 31.73
N GLY A 55 16.45 0.58 31.23
CA GLY A 55 17.19 -0.36 32.06
C GLY A 55 18.22 0.35 32.96
N PRO A 56 18.69 -0.32 34.04
CA PRO A 56 19.55 0.30 35.05
C PRO A 56 20.84 0.89 34.47
N LYS A 57 21.46 0.24 33.47
CA LYS A 57 22.67 0.75 32.80
C LYS A 57 22.45 2.11 32.12
N LEU A 58 21.30 2.28 31.46
CA LEU A 58 20.97 3.55 30.79
C LEU A 58 20.58 4.62 31.81
N VAL A 59 19.87 4.23 32.88
CA VAL A 59 19.55 5.12 34.01
C VAL A 59 20.83 5.66 34.66
N GLU A 60 21.83 4.80 34.87
CA GLU A 60 23.14 5.20 35.38
C GLU A 60 23.87 6.14 34.41
N THR A 61 23.85 5.83 33.11
CA THR A 61 24.52 6.64 32.06
C THR A 61 23.94 8.05 31.95
N VAL A 62 22.62 8.21 32.05
CA VAL A 62 21.96 9.52 32.00
C VAL A 62 21.98 10.23 33.36
N GLY A 63 22.07 9.45 34.44
CA GLY A 63 22.00 9.91 35.83
C GLY A 63 20.60 9.70 36.42
N ARG A 64 20.54 9.00 37.55
CA ARG A 64 19.29 8.65 38.25
C ARG A 64 18.43 9.87 38.58
N GLU A 65 19.02 10.93 39.11
CA GLU A 65 18.28 12.16 39.47
C GLU A 65 17.64 12.82 38.25
N ARG A 66 18.37 12.87 37.12
CA ARG A 66 17.86 13.41 35.85
C ARG A 66 16.70 12.54 35.33
N MET A 67 16.86 11.22 35.34
CA MET A 67 15.80 10.28 34.96
C MET A 67 14.52 10.49 35.78
N LEU A 68 14.65 10.56 37.12
CA LEU A 68 13.49 10.69 38.02
C LEU A 68 12.83 12.08 38.00
N SER A 69 13.54 13.11 37.55
CA SER A 69 13.03 14.47 37.38
C SER A 69 12.48 14.75 35.97
N THR A 70 12.38 13.73 35.11
CA THR A 70 11.89 13.90 33.73
C THR A 70 10.47 14.48 33.71
N PRO A 71 10.21 15.56 32.95
CA PRO A 71 8.87 16.13 32.85
C PRO A 71 7.95 15.18 32.08
N ALA A 72 7.11 14.43 32.81
CA ALA A 72 6.21 13.43 32.24
C ALA A 72 4.98 13.22 33.14
N HIS A 73 3.97 12.52 32.61
CA HIS A 73 2.77 12.17 33.39
C HIS A 73 3.08 11.19 34.53
N LEU A 74 3.97 10.22 34.29
CA LEU A 74 4.44 9.26 35.28
C LEU A 74 5.94 9.02 35.11
N VAL A 75 6.67 9.08 36.22
CA VAL A 75 8.04 8.60 36.34
C VAL A 75 8.10 7.70 37.57
N GLU A 76 8.52 6.46 37.39
CA GLU A 76 8.54 5.47 38.46
C GLU A 76 9.83 4.65 38.40
N GLU A 77 10.58 4.66 39.50
CA GLU A 77 11.70 3.74 39.68
C GLU A 77 11.20 2.36 40.10
N LEU A 78 11.71 1.33 39.44
CA LEU A 78 11.40 -0.07 39.73
C LEU A 78 12.46 -0.68 40.66
N PRO A 79 12.11 -1.72 41.45
CA PRO A 79 13.05 -2.38 42.37
C PRO A 79 14.37 -2.88 41.75
N ASN A 80 14.41 -3.11 40.44
CA ASN A 80 15.61 -3.56 39.72
C ASN A 80 16.48 -2.39 39.19
N GLY A 81 16.19 -1.14 39.59
CA GLY A 81 16.90 0.07 39.15
C GLY A 81 16.50 0.58 37.77
N SER A 82 15.51 -0.03 37.12
CA SER A 82 14.93 0.49 35.88
C SER A 82 13.99 1.66 36.17
N VAL A 83 13.76 2.52 35.18
CA VAL A 83 12.78 3.61 35.28
C VAL A 83 11.69 3.45 34.22
N LEU A 84 10.43 3.43 34.65
CA LEU A 84 9.25 3.52 33.81
C LEU A 84 8.87 5.00 33.64
N LEU A 85 8.76 5.43 32.39
CA LEU A 85 8.38 6.79 31.99
C LEU A 85 7.13 6.72 31.10
N VAL A 86 6.10 7.51 31.43
CA VAL A 86 4.90 7.68 30.59
C VAL A 86 4.67 9.16 30.37
N LEU A 87 4.71 9.62 29.12
CA LEU A 87 4.66 11.05 28.78
C LEU A 87 3.27 11.66 28.96
N ARG A 88 2.22 10.90 28.63
CA ARG A 88 0.82 11.36 28.61
C ARG A 88 -0.11 10.30 29.20
N PRO A 89 -1.27 10.67 29.77
CA PRO A 89 -2.22 9.71 30.35
C PRO A 89 -2.73 8.64 29.38
N THR A 90 -2.79 8.96 28.08
CA THR A 90 -3.26 8.08 27.02
C THR A 90 -2.29 8.07 25.84
N ALA A 91 -2.26 6.95 25.10
CA ALA A 91 -1.52 6.85 23.85
C ALA A 91 -2.32 7.38 22.64
N ALA A 92 -3.63 7.60 22.81
CA ALA A 92 -4.53 7.93 21.71
C ALA A 92 -4.23 9.30 21.06
N ASP A 93 -3.66 10.23 21.81
CA ASP A 93 -3.31 11.58 21.36
C ASP A 93 -1.82 11.73 21.04
N PHE A 94 -1.08 10.64 20.76
CA PHE A 94 0.39 10.65 20.58
C PHE A 94 0.90 11.70 19.57
N ALA A 95 0.10 12.01 18.53
CA ALA A 95 0.43 12.99 17.49
C ALA A 95 -0.10 14.40 17.79
N GLY A 96 -0.85 14.60 18.87
CA GLY A 96 -1.40 15.88 19.26
C GLY A 96 -0.34 16.86 19.75
N GLU A 97 -0.62 18.16 19.66
CA GLU A 97 0.32 19.23 20.00
C GLU A 97 0.85 19.10 21.44
N GLU A 98 -0.04 18.87 22.42
CA GLU A 98 0.38 18.67 23.82
C GLU A 98 1.28 17.44 24.01
N ALA A 99 1.00 16.35 23.29
CA ALA A 99 1.82 15.14 23.34
C ALA A 99 3.20 15.39 22.75
N ARG A 100 3.30 16.10 21.62
CA ARG A 100 4.59 16.48 21.00
C ARG A 100 5.39 17.43 21.87
N VAL A 101 4.76 18.40 22.52
CA VAL A 101 5.43 19.28 23.49
C VAL A 101 5.94 18.50 24.69
N ALA A 102 5.15 17.58 25.26
CA ALA A 102 5.58 16.73 26.37
C ALA A 102 6.76 15.83 25.96
N GLN A 103 6.69 15.23 24.78
CA GLN A 103 7.76 14.40 24.20
C GLN A 103 9.03 15.20 23.99
N ALA A 104 8.96 16.39 23.39
CA ALA A 104 10.10 17.27 23.17
C ALA A 104 10.75 17.68 24.50
N ARG A 105 9.95 18.10 25.50
CA ARG A 105 10.45 18.51 26.83
C ARG A 105 11.18 17.37 27.54
N ALA A 106 10.58 16.18 27.55
CA ALA A 106 11.20 15.02 28.16
C ALA A 106 12.49 14.62 27.40
N HIS A 107 12.51 14.73 26.08
CA HIS A 107 13.66 14.33 25.26
C HIS A 107 14.85 15.26 25.51
N VAL A 108 14.66 16.58 25.46
CA VAL A 108 15.75 17.53 25.76
C VAL A 108 16.19 17.50 27.23
N HIS A 109 15.29 17.13 28.16
CA HIS A 109 15.67 16.92 29.57
C HIS A 109 16.66 15.76 29.72
N LEU A 110 16.41 14.65 29.03
CA LEU A 110 17.28 13.46 29.05
C LEU A 110 18.51 13.60 28.14
N ARG A 111 18.46 14.48 27.14
CA ARG A 111 19.52 14.76 26.16
C ARG A 111 19.72 16.29 26.06
N PRO A 112 20.42 16.91 27.02
CA PRO A 112 20.56 18.37 27.11
C PRO A 112 21.33 19.01 25.94
N GLU A 113 22.02 18.22 25.14
CA GLU A 113 22.66 18.66 23.91
C GLU A 113 21.68 18.89 22.75
N LEU A 114 20.42 18.45 22.87
CA LEU A 114 19.39 18.67 21.86
C LEU A 114 18.70 20.03 22.04
N ASP A 115 18.39 20.67 20.92
CA ASP A 115 17.60 21.90 20.88
C ASP A 115 16.09 21.60 20.88
N PHE A 116 15.36 22.26 21.78
CA PHE A 116 13.92 22.02 21.97
C PHE A 116 13.10 22.34 20.72
N ASP A 117 13.36 23.49 20.09
CA ASP A 117 12.57 23.93 18.93
C ASP A 117 12.81 23.01 17.73
N THR A 118 14.04 22.55 17.54
CA THR A 118 14.40 21.56 16.53
C THR A 118 13.70 20.22 16.77
N VAL A 119 13.73 19.69 18.00
CA VAL A 119 13.05 18.44 18.33
C VAL A 119 11.54 18.56 18.13
N LEU A 120 10.93 19.65 18.62
CA LEU A 120 9.49 19.88 18.49
C LEU A 120 9.07 20.05 17.03
N ARG A 121 9.86 20.73 16.20
CA ARG A 121 9.59 20.89 14.77
C ARG A 121 9.58 19.53 14.06
N THR A 122 10.59 18.69 14.26
CA THR A 122 10.64 17.33 13.69
C THR A 122 9.44 16.48 14.14
N LEU A 123 9.02 16.60 15.40
CA LEU A 123 7.83 15.93 15.93
C LEU A 123 6.54 16.41 15.27
N ARG A 124 6.39 17.72 15.04
CA ARG A 124 5.25 18.30 14.32
C ARG A 124 5.23 17.89 12.84
N GLU A 125 6.37 17.82 12.18
CA GLU A 125 6.48 17.32 10.80
C GLU A 125 5.97 15.87 10.71
N ARG A 126 6.33 15.00 11.67
CA ARG A 126 5.79 13.64 11.77
C ARG A 126 4.28 13.62 12.02
N SER A 127 3.77 14.46 12.93
CA SER A 127 2.33 14.59 13.14
C SER A 127 1.59 15.01 11.87
N ALA A 128 2.13 15.95 11.11
CA ALA A 128 1.55 16.39 9.84
C ALA A 128 1.54 15.26 8.80
N ALA A 129 2.60 14.46 8.71
CA ALA A 129 2.65 13.30 7.82
C ALA A 129 1.62 12.21 8.17
N LEU A 130 1.27 12.09 9.44
CA LEU A 130 0.29 11.11 9.95
C LEU A 130 -1.15 11.66 10.02
N ALA A 131 -1.37 12.92 9.65
CA ALA A 131 -2.69 13.53 9.68
C ALA A 131 -3.68 12.73 8.81
N PRO A 132 -4.86 12.36 9.31
CA PRO A 132 -5.82 11.58 8.55
C PRO A 132 -6.25 12.29 7.25
N VAL A 133 -6.24 11.54 6.15
CA VAL A 133 -6.73 11.96 4.84
C VAL A 133 -7.97 11.15 4.50
N GLU A 134 -9.07 11.83 4.24
CA GLU A 134 -10.33 11.18 3.84
C GLU A 134 -10.20 10.58 2.43
N PRO A 135 -10.47 9.27 2.23
CA PRO A 135 -10.50 8.65 0.92
C PRO A 135 -11.60 9.25 0.01
N ARG A 136 -11.21 9.78 -1.14
CA ARG A 136 -12.06 10.39 -2.18
C ARG A 136 -11.62 9.94 -3.57
N PHE A 137 -11.39 8.63 -3.69
CA PHE A 137 -10.89 7.99 -4.90
C PHE A 137 -11.82 8.18 -6.10
N HIS A 138 -11.25 8.14 -7.30
CA HIS A 138 -12.04 8.14 -8.53
C HIS A 138 -13.05 6.98 -8.52
N PRO A 139 -14.34 7.20 -8.82
CA PRO A 139 -15.37 6.16 -8.68
C PRO A 139 -15.03 4.86 -9.39
N ASP A 140 -14.46 4.94 -10.59
CA ASP A 140 -14.11 3.78 -11.41
C ASP A 140 -12.98 2.93 -10.84
N LEU A 141 -12.10 3.53 -10.03
CA LEU A 141 -10.97 2.85 -9.41
C LEU A 141 -11.12 2.69 -7.90
N ALA A 142 -12.20 3.21 -7.31
CA ALA A 142 -12.40 3.19 -5.86
C ALA A 142 -12.29 1.78 -5.23
N PRO A 143 -12.82 0.69 -5.84
CA PRO A 143 -12.65 -0.66 -5.30
C PRO A 143 -11.19 -1.17 -5.29
N LEU A 144 -10.37 -0.72 -6.24
CA LEU A 144 -8.94 -1.02 -6.29
C LEU A 144 -8.19 -0.15 -5.29
N PHE A 145 -8.41 1.17 -5.33
CA PHE A 145 -7.69 2.17 -4.54
C PHE A 145 -7.98 2.07 -3.04
N SER A 146 -9.12 1.49 -2.64
CA SER A 146 -9.39 1.21 -1.22
C SER A 146 -8.45 0.15 -0.63
N ARG A 147 -7.82 -0.68 -1.47
CA ARG A 147 -6.94 -1.78 -1.04
C ARG A 147 -5.47 -1.39 -1.06
N LEU A 148 -5.06 -0.57 -2.02
CA LEU A 148 -3.65 -0.21 -2.23
C LEU A 148 -2.97 0.41 -0.99
N PRO A 149 -3.59 1.33 -0.21
CA PRO A 149 -2.95 1.90 0.98
C PRO A 149 -2.49 0.85 1.99
N PHE A 150 -3.14 -0.31 2.06
CA PHE A 150 -2.78 -1.35 3.02
C PHE A 150 -1.50 -2.11 2.67
N GLU A 151 -1.04 -2.01 1.42
CA GLU A 151 0.21 -2.60 0.93
C GLU A 151 1.44 -1.72 1.22
N PHE A 152 1.23 -0.47 1.65
CA PHE A 152 2.31 0.42 2.08
C PHE A 152 2.53 0.39 3.59
N ALA A 153 3.71 0.85 4.01
CA ALA A 153 4.01 1.07 5.42
C ALA A 153 2.94 1.98 6.04
N ILE A 154 2.52 1.69 7.27
CA ILE A 154 1.42 2.41 7.93
C ILE A 154 1.69 3.91 8.04
N SER A 155 2.96 4.29 8.17
CA SER A 155 3.46 5.67 8.13
C SER A 155 3.24 6.40 6.80
N GLU A 156 3.14 5.67 5.68
CA GLU A 156 3.00 6.23 4.34
C GLU A 156 1.55 6.30 3.87
N ARG A 157 0.63 5.65 4.60
CA ARG A 157 -0.77 5.46 4.16
C ARG A 157 -1.47 6.76 3.86
N GLN A 158 -1.35 7.77 4.72
CA GLN A 158 -2.06 9.05 4.54
C GLN A 158 -1.60 9.78 3.28
N ARG A 159 -0.27 9.81 3.06
CA ARG A 159 0.32 10.33 1.82
C ARG A 159 -0.16 9.55 0.59
N LYS A 160 -0.19 8.22 0.66
CA LYS A 160 -0.66 7.37 -0.46
C LYS A 160 -2.15 7.55 -0.76
N ILE A 161 -2.99 7.74 0.26
CA ILE A 161 -4.39 8.10 0.07
C ILE A 161 -4.49 9.46 -0.64
N ALA A 162 -3.70 10.45 -0.24
CA ALA A 162 -3.68 11.77 -0.89
C ALA A 162 -3.24 11.68 -2.38
N GLU A 163 -2.20 10.90 -2.69
CA GLU A 163 -1.75 10.65 -4.06
C GLU A 163 -2.87 9.98 -4.91
N LEU A 164 -3.51 8.95 -4.37
CA LEU A 164 -4.61 8.23 -5.06
C LEU A 164 -5.89 9.09 -5.20
N ASN A 165 -6.14 10.01 -4.27
CA ASN A 165 -7.23 11.00 -4.38
C ASN A 165 -6.99 11.99 -5.52
N ALA A 166 -5.73 12.40 -5.72
CA ALA A 166 -5.32 13.31 -6.78
C ALA A 166 -5.26 12.64 -8.15
N PHE A 167 -5.10 11.31 -8.19
CA PHE A 167 -5.05 10.55 -9.43
C PHE A 167 -6.37 10.63 -10.20
N ARG A 168 -6.26 11.04 -11.47
CA ARG A 168 -7.38 11.14 -12.42
C ARG A 168 -7.05 10.28 -13.63
N PRO A 169 -7.62 9.06 -13.74
CA PRO A 169 -7.35 8.23 -14.90
C PRO A 169 -8.00 8.85 -16.14
N SER A 170 -7.31 8.80 -17.27
CA SER A 170 -7.88 9.18 -18.58
C SER A 170 -8.97 8.19 -18.99
N GLU A 171 -9.97 8.63 -19.76
CA GLU A 171 -10.94 7.70 -20.36
C GLU A 171 -10.19 6.68 -21.23
N PRO A 172 -10.53 5.37 -21.17
CA PRO A 172 -9.92 4.39 -22.05
C PRO A 172 -10.09 4.78 -23.52
N GLU A 173 -8.99 4.76 -24.27
CA GLU A 173 -8.99 5.09 -25.71
C GLU A 173 -9.17 3.85 -26.59
N GLU A 174 -9.14 2.65 -25.99
CA GLU A 174 -9.19 1.37 -26.70
C GLU A 174 -10.62 1.01 -27.13
N TRP A 175 -11.29 1.92 -27.85
CA TRP A 175 -12.59 1.71 -28.44
C TRP A 175 -12.76 2.42 -29.82
N LEU A 176 -13.72 1.93 -30.61
CA LEU A 176 -14.09 2.46 -31.92
C LEU A 176 -15.61 2.74 -31.98
N PRO A 177 -16.07 3.72 -32.79
CA PRO A 177 -17.49 4.06 -32.90
C PRO A 177 -18.31 3.04 -33.69
N ALA A 178 -17.65 2.17 -34.48
CA ALA A 178 -18.29 1.11 -35.25
C ALA A 178 -17.32 -0.07 -35.41
N ALA A 179 -17.87 -1.27 -35.51
CA ALA A 179 -17.07 -2.47 -35.71
C ALA A 179 -16.49 -2.51 -37.11
N LEU A 180 -15.21 -2.86 -37.22
CA LEU A 180 -14.65 -3.34 -38.48
C LEU A 180 -15.15 -4.77 -38.69
N PRO A 181 -15.50 -5.18 -39.92
CA PRO A 181 -15.93 -6.56 -40.19
C PRO A 181 -14.83 -7.55 -39.79
N SER A 182 -15.19 -8.79 -39.45
CA SER A 182 -14.18 -9.84 -39.25
C SER A 182 -13.38 -10.06 -40.53
N ASP A 183 -12.05 -10.14 -40.43
CA ASP A 183 -11.13 -10.47 -41.54
C ASP A 183 -10.45 -11.83 -41.36
N VAL A 184 -10.92 -12.63 -40.40
CA VAL A 184 -10.50 -14.02 -40.23
C VAL A 184 -11.40 -14.96 -41.04
N GLU A 185 -10.79 -15.99 -41.64
CA GLU A 185 -11.51 -16.98 -42.46
C GLU A 185 -12.47 -17.84 -41.64
N ASN A 186 -12.10 -18.19 -40.40
CA ASN A 186 -12.90 -19.00 -39.50
C ASN A 186 -13.01 -18.33 -38.11
N PRO A 187 -14.03 -17.47 -37.91
CA PRO A 187 -14.28 -16.81 -36.64
C PRO A 187 -14.46 -17.80 -35.48
N GLU A 188 -15.18 -18.90 -35.67
CA GLU A 188 -15.48 -19.88 -34.60
C GLU A 188 -14.21 -20.49 -34.02
N ARG A 189 -13.25 -20.83 -34.88
CA ARG A 189 -11.95 -21.35 -34.45
C ARG A 189 -11.18 -20.32 -33.61
N VAL A 190 -11.13 -19.07 -34.06
CA VAL A 190 -10.43 -18.00 -33.34
C VAL A 190 -11.09 -17.73 -31.97
N LEU A 191 -12.42 -17.81 -31.88
CA LEU A 191 -13.11 -17.70 -30.60
C LEU A 191 -12.77 -18.85 -29.65
N SER A 192 -12.62 -20.08 -30.17
CA SER A 192 -12.13 -21.22 -29.37
C SER A 192 -10.72 -20.95 -28.83
N ASP A 193 -9.82 -20.41 -29.66
CA ASP A 193 -8.47 -20.06 -29.23
C ASP A 193 -8.49 -18.98 -28.11
N TYR A 194 -9.44 -18.04 -28.16
CA TYR A 194 -9.62 -17.04 -27.10
C TYR A 194 -10.15 -17.65 -25.80
N ASP A 195 -11.05 -18.62 -25.90
CA ASP A 195 -11.52 -19.37 -24.73
C ASP A 195 -10.35 -20.13 -24.07
N ASP A 196 -9.52 -20.82 -24.86
CA ASP A 196 -8.32 -21.51 -24.35
C ASP A 196 -7.34 -20.54 -23.66
N LEU A 197 -7.12 -19.35 -24.24
CA LEU A 197 -6.30 -18.30 -23.63
C LEU A 197 -6.86 -17.81 -22.29
N SER A 198 -8.17 -17.58 -22.23
CA SER A 198 -8.86 -17.16 -21.00
C SER A 198 -8.80 -18.25 -19.93
N GLU A 199 -9.00 -19.51 -20.29
CA GLU A 199 -8.91 -20.65 -19.38
C GLU A 199 -7.49 -20.89 -18.90
N GLY A 200 -6.48 -20.66 -19.75
CA GLY A 200 -5.07 -20.65 -19.37
C GLY A 200 -4.76 -19.62 -18.28
N LEU A 201 -5.33 -18.42 -18.37
CA LEU A 201 -5.19 -17.40 -17.31
C LEU A 201 -5.81 -17.86 -15.99
N VAL A 202 -7.03 -18.39 -16.04
CA VAL A 202 -7.73 -18.95 -14.87
C VAL A 202 -6.91 -20.07 -14.23
N ALA A 203 -6.44 -21.02 -15.03
CA ALA A 203 -5.60 -22.11 -14.57
C ALA A 203 -4.31 -21.61 -13.90
N ALA A 204 -3.67 -20.58 -14.46
CA ALA A 204 -2.45 -20.01 -13.89
C ALA A 204 -2.67 -19.24 -12.58
N LEU A 205 -3.79 -18.51 -12.46
CA LEU A 205 -3.98 -17.52 -11.40
C LEU A 205 -5.02 -17.89 -10.34
N HIS A 206 -5.84 -18.93 -10.53
CA HIS A 206 -6.95 -19.23 -9.61
C HIS A 206 -6.54 -19.42 -8.14
N THR A 207 -5.31 -19.85 -7.86
CA THR A 207 -4.82 -19.98 -6.47
C THR A 207 -4.49 -18.63 -5.83
N LYS A 208 -4.15 -17.63 -6.65
CA LYS A 208 -3.77 -16.27 -6.21
C LYS A 208 -4.93 -15.30 -6.29
N VAL A 209 -5.80 -15.49 -7.28
CA VAL A 209 -7.00 -14.70 -7.54
C VAL A 209 -8.18 -15.68 -7.69
N PRO A 210 -8.77 -16.18 -6.58
CA PRO A 210 -9.84 -17.19 -6.66
C PRO A 210 -11.10 -16.70 -7.37
N SER A 211 -11.42 -15.41 -7.29
CA SER A 211 -12.54 -14.78 -7.98
C SER A 211 -12.42 -14.84 -9.50
N ILE A 212 -11.27 -15.21 -10.07
CA ILE A 212 -11.06 -15.25 -11.51
C ILE A 212 -12.00 -16.26 -12.21
N PHE A 213 -12.48 -17.28 -11.51
CA PHE A 213 -13.48 -18.23 -12.04
C PHE A 213 -14.83 -17.57 -12.34
N ASP A 214 -15.17 -16.52 -11.59
CA ASP A 214 -16.50 -15.93 -11.65
C ASP A 214 -16.65 -14.99 -12.85
N GLU A 215 -15.55 -14.48 -13.43
CA GLU A 215 -15.58 -13.54 -14.55
C GLU A 215 -16.51 -12.34 -14.27
N THR A 216 -16.40 -11.75 -13.08
CA THR A 216 -17.17 -10.58 -12.64
C THR A 216 -16.34 -9.30 -12.74
N PRO A 217 -16.97 -8.11 -12.64
CA PRO A 217 -16.23 -6.86 -12.49
C PRO A 217 -15.27 -6.87 -11.28
N GLU A 218 -15.64 -7.59 -10.22
CA GLU A 218 -14.79 -7.78 -9.03
C GLU A 218 -13.55 -8.63 -9.37
N SER A 219 -13.68 -9.67 -10.19
CA SER A 219 -12.53 -10.48 -10.66
C SER A 219 -11.48 -9.62 -11.37
N LEU A 220 -11.91 -8.64 -12.18
CA LEU A 220 -11.00 -7.68 -12.83
C LEU A 220 -10.29 -6.77 -11.82
N THR A 221 -11.00 -6.35 -10.76
CA THR A 221 -10.40 -5.56 -9.68
C THR A 221 -9.37 -6.37 -8.90
N ASP A 222 -9.65 -7.65 -8.67
CA ASP A 222 -8.74 -8.55 -7.98
C ASP A 222 -7.50 -8.85 -8.83
N LEU A 223 -7.64 -8.94 -10.16
CA LEU A 223 -6.51 -9.01 -11.10
C LEU A 223 -5.68 -7.72 -11.09
N ASP A 224 -6.32 -6.55 -11.18
CA ASP A 224 -5.64 -5.24 -11.08
C ASP A 224 -4.80 -5.16 -9.81
N PHE A 225 -5.39 -5.55 -8.68
CA PHE A 225 -4.70 -5.57 -7.40
C PHE A 225 -3.54 -6.57 -7.36
N TYR A 226 -3.75 -7.79 -7.84
CA TYR A 226 -2.73 -8.84 -7.83
C TYR A 226 -1.50 -8.45 -8.64
N PHE A 227 -1.69 -8.01 -9.89
CA PHE A 227 -0.56 -7.65 -10.76
C PHE A 227 0.20 -6.42 -10.25
N TRP A 228 -0.52 -5.44 -9.67
CA TRP A 228 0.10 -4.28 -9.06
C TRP A 228 0.94 -4.68 -7.84
N LYS A 229 0.39 -5.50 -6.94
CA LYS A 229 1.07 -5.97 -5.73
C LYS A 229 2.33 -6.77 -6.05
N GLU A 230 2.27 -7.63 -7.04
CA GLU A 230 3.41 -8.44 -7.48
C GLU A 230 4.42 -7.65 -8.33
N ARG A 231 4.14 -6.38 -8.63
CA ARG A 231 4.92 -5.53 -9.55
C ARG A 231 5.23 -6.28 -10.85
N PHE A 232 4.22 -6.99 -11.37
CA PHE A 232 4.40 -8.06 -12.35
C PHE A 232 5.22 -7.66 -13.59
N PRO A 233 5.00 -6.48 -14.22
CA PRO A 233 5.78 -6.05 -15.38
C PRO A 233 7.29 -5.92 -15.12
N THR A 234 7.72 -5.74 -13.87
CA THR A 234 9.14 -5.65 -13.51
C THR A 234 9.78 -6.99 -13.16
N ARG A 235 8.96 -8.00 -12.83
CA ARG A 235 9.42 -9.30 -12.32
C ARG A 235 9.59 -10.35 -13.43
N TYR A 236 8.87 -10.20 -14.54
CA TYR A 236 8.83 -11.17 -15.63
C TYR A 236 9.43 -10.61 -16.93
N LEU A 237 9.97 -11.50 -17.77
CA LEU A 237 10.55 -11.12 -19.06
C LEU A 237 9.47 -10.55 -19.99
N ARG A 238 9.79 -9.43 -20.65
CA ARG A 238 8.89 -8.73 -21.57
C ARG A 238 8.30 -9.67 -22.63
N ASP A 239 9.14 -10.50 -23.24
CA ASP A 239 8.71 -11.46 -24.27
C ASP A 239 7.67 -12.46 -23.74
N LEU A 240 7.82 -12.94 -22.50
CA LEU A 240 6.85 -13.85 -21.88
C LEU A 240 5.52 -13.13 -21.63
N ILE A 241 5.56 -11.90 -21.14
CA ILE A 241 4.36 -11.11 -20.89
C ILE A 241 3.62 -10.84 -22.21
N ASP A 242 4.34 -10.43 -23.26
CA ASP A 242 3.75 -10.10 -24.56
C ASP A 242 3.20 -11.32 -25.30
N SER A 243 3.85 -12.48 -25.17
CA SER A 243 3.44 -13.70 -25.87
C SER A 243 2.39 -14.53 -25.14
N HIS A 244 2.29 -14.42 -23.80
CA HIS A 244 1.39 -15.28 -23.01
C HIS A 244 0.44 -14.47 -22.12
N THR A 245 0.97 -13.65 -21.21
CA THR A 245 0.13 -13.01 -20.18
C THR A 245 -0.82 -11.95 -20.73
N ALA A 246 -0.34 -11.05 -21.57
CA ALA A 246 -1.16 -9.99 -22.16
C ALA A 246 -2.25 -10.55 -23.10
N PRO A 247 -1.96 -11.53 -23.99
CA PRO A 247 -2.99 -12.23 -24.76
C PRO A 247 -4.06 -12.89 -23.88
N ALA A 248 -3.64 -13.65 -22.85
CA ALA A 248 -4.56 -14.34 -21.95
C ALA A 248 -5.47 -13.36 -21.17
N LEU A 249 -4.93 -12.21 -20.75
CA LEU A 249 -5.71 -11.13 -20.14
C LEU A 249 -6.69 -10.47 -21.12
N GLY A 250 -6.27 -10.24 -22.35
CA GLY A 250 -7.14 -9.68 -23.38
C GLY A 250 -8.33 -10.58 -23.68
N ALA A 251 -8.09 -11.89 -23.75
CA ALA A 251 -9.14 -12.88 -23.93
C ALA A 251 -10.11 -12.90 -22.73
N TYR A 252 -9.57 -12.96 -21.51
CA TYR A 252 -10.36 -12.93 -20.26
C TYR A 252 -11.23 -11.66 -20.12
N LEU A 253 -10.63 -10.49 -20.38
CA LEU A 253 -11.32 -9.21 -20.35
C LEU A 253 -12.47 -9.18 -21.38
N GLY A 254 -12.20 -9.60 -22.61
CA GLY A 254 -13.22 -9.63 -23.65
C GLY A 254 -14.34 -10.64 -23.36
N ARG A 255 -14.01 -11.81 -22.81
CA ARG A 255 -15.00 -12.79 -22.35
C ARG A 255 -15.87 -12.24 -21.22
N THR A 256 -15.28 -11.48 -20.30
CA THR A 256 -16.02 -10.78 -19.24
C THR A 256 -17.00 -9.74 -19.83
N LEU A 257 -16.59 -8.95 -20.83
CA LEU A 257 -17.47 -8.03 -21.55
C LEU A 257 -18.64 -8.75 -22.24
N VAL A 258 -18.36 -9.87 -22.93
CA VAL A 258 -19.40 -10.69 -23.59
C VAL A 258 -20.41 -11.20 -22.57
N ARG A 259 -19.95 -11.85 -21.49
CA ARG A 259 -20.84 -12.49 -20.52
C ARG A 259 -21.59 -11.50 -19.64
N ARG A 260 -20.97 -10.40 -19.22
CA ARG A 260 -21.56 -9.45 -18.27
C ARG A 260 -22.33 -8.31 -18.94
N LEU A 261 -21.89 -7.87 -20.12
CA LEU A 261 -22.50 -6.75 -20.82
C LEU A 261 -23.29 -7.17 -22.07
N GLY A 262 -23.33 -8.47 -22.39
CA GLY A 262 -23.99 -8.97 -23.60
C GLY A 262 -23.25 -8.59 -24.88
N GLY A 263 -21.92 -8.43 -24.78
CA GLY A 263 -21.08 -8.06 -25.91
C GLY A 263 -21.04 -9.15 -27.00
N THR A 264 -20.62 -8.77 -28.20
CA THR A 264 -20.38 -9.72 -29.32
C THR A 264 -18.95 -9.59 -29.81
N TRP A 265 -18.22 -10.70 -29.86
CA TRP A 265 -16.88 -10.73 -30.45
C TRP A 265 -16.92 -10.47 -31.96
N VAL A 266 -15.92 -9.73 -32.43
CA VAL A 266 -15.55 -9.59 -33.84
C VAL A 266 -14.04 -9.86 -33.93
N PRO A 267 -13.64 -11.12 -34.20
CA PRO A 267 -12.24 -11.50 -34.26
C PRO A 267 -11.54 -10.88 -35.46
N ARG A 268 -10.24 -10.65 -35.33
CA ARG A 268 -9.38 -9.99 -36.31
C ARG A 268 -8.05 -10.73 -36.45
N GLN A 269 -7.44 -10.67 -37.63
CA GLN A 269 -6.14 -11.33 -37.87
C GLN A 269 -5.06 -10.84 -36.92
N LYS A 270 -5.04 -9.53 -36.65
CA LYS A 270 -4.18 -8.95 -35.62
C LYS A 270 -4.90 -8.96 -34.27
N LEU A 271 -4.27 -9.60 -33.28
CA LEU A 271 -4.89 -9.83 -31.97
C LEU A 271 -5.34 -8.54 -31.30
N GLU A 272 -4.51 -7.48 -31.30
CA GLU A 272 -4.85 -6.20 -30.69
C GLU A 272 -5.95 -5.42 -31.41
N GLU A 273 -6.30 -5.81 -32.64
CA GLU A 273 -7.45 -5.26 -33.37
C GLU A 273 -8.73 -6.03 -33.08
N SER A 274 -8.68 -7.17 -32.40
CA SER A 274 -9.89 -7.95 -32.08
C SER A 274 -10.81 -7.20 -31.13
N GLN A 275 -12.11 -7.32 -31.42
CA GLN A 275 -13.12 -6.37 -30.99
C GLN A 275 -14.23 -7.05 -30.18
N VAL A 276 -14.76 -6.35 -29.18
CA VAL A 276 -16.03 -6.72 -28.51
C VAL A 276 -17.01 -5.56 -28.65
N ARG A 277 -18.08 -5.77 -29.40
CA ARG A 277 -19.15 -4.78 -29.56
C ARG A 277 -20.04 -4.79 -28.32
N VAL A 278 -20.16 -3.64 -27.64
CA VAL A 278 -21.05 -3.42 -26.49
C VAL A 278 -21.84 -2.14 -26.75
N GLY A 279 -23.17 -2.26 -26.81
CA GLY A 279 -24.03 -1.16 -27.22
C GLY A 279 -23.66 -0.62 -28.62
N ARG A 280 -23.36 0.68 -28.69
CA ARG A 280 -22.93 1.37 -29.92
C ARG A 280 -21.42 1.43 -30.12
N ARG A 281 -20.63 1.12 -29.09
CA ARG A 281 -19.17 1.16 -29.14
C ARG A 281 -18.60 -0.23 -29.34
N VAL A 282 -17.34 -0.25 -29.78
CA VAL A 282 -16.56 -1.47 -29.92
C VAL A 282 -15.29 -1.33 -29.12
N TRP A 283 -15.00 -2.31 -28.28
CA TRP A 283 -13.92 -2.29 -27.31
C TRP A 283 -12.78 -3.21 -27.76
N LEU A 284 -11.53 -2.82 -27.54
CA LEU A 284 -10.33 -3.54 -27.96
C LEU A 284 -9.60 -4.17 -26.75
N PRO A 285 -10.10 -5.29 -26.21
CA PRO A 285 -9.61 -5.83 -24.93
C PRO A 285 -8.14 -6.30 -25.00
N PHE A 286 -7.69 -6.83 -26.13
CA PHE A 286 -6.28 -7.24 -26.30
C PHE A 286 -5.33 -6.05 -26.34
N LEU A 287 -5.71 -4.95 -27.00
CA LEU A 287 -4.93 -3.71 -26.98
C LEU A 287 -4.84 -3.15 -25.56
N ARG A 288 -5.96 -3.15 -24.83
CA ARG A 288 -6.01 -2.73 -23.42
C ARG A 288 -5.06 -3.57 -22.58
N ALA A 289 -5.14 -4.91 -22.66
CA ALA A 289 -4.30 -5.82 -21.90
C ALA A 289 -2.80 -5.64 -22.21
N ARG A 290 -2.45 -5.40 -23.48
CA ARG A 290 -1.07 -5.09 -23.87
C ARG A 290 -0.57 -3.78 -23.25
N ARG A 291 -1.37 -2.70 -23.27
CA ARG A 291 -1.04 -1.41 -22.64
C ARG A 291 -0.92 -1.54 -21.11
N TYR A 292 -1.90 -2.19 -20.49
CA TYR A 292 -1.93 -2.53 -19.06
C TYR A 292 -0.65 -3.19 -18.57
N MET A 293 -0.10 -4.12 -19.35
CA MET A 293 1.09 -4.87 -18.98
C MET A 293 2.42 -4.16 -19.26
N GLN A 294 2.46 -2.92 -19.74
CA GLN A 294 3.71 -2.26 -20.17
C GLN A 294 4.65 -1.91 -19.01
N SER A 295 4.13 -1.38 -17.91
CA SER A 295 4.89 -0.96 -16.73
C SER A 295 4.04 -1.06 -15.46
N CYS A 296 4.65 -0.87 -14.30
CA CYS A 296 3.89 -0.80 -13.04
C CYS A 296 2.97 0.44 -12.99
N GLU A 297 3.32 1.56 -13.64
CA GLU A 297 2.40 2.70 -13.76
C GLU A 297 1.21 2.34 -14.65
N ALA A 298 1.47 1.64 -15.76
CA ALA A 298 0.44 1.24 -16.72
C ALA A 298 -0.63 0.32 -16.11
N LEU A 299 -0.32 -0.41 -15.02
CA LEU A 299 -1.32 -1.19 -14.30
C LEU A 299 -2.43 -0.32 -13.69
N LEU A 300 -2.14 0.94 -13.38
CA LEU A 300 -3.14 1.89 -12.88
C LEU A 300 -3.75 2.70 -14.03
N ASP A 301 -2.92 3.21 -14.95
CA ASP A 301 -3.37 4.02 -16.08
C ASP A 301 -4.25 3.24 -17.06
N SER A 302 -3.95 1.95 -17.22
CA SER A 302 -4.66 1.03 -18.11
C SER A 302 -5.42 -0.07 -17.35
N SER A 303 -5.90 0.22 -16.12
CA SER A 303 -6.70 -0.69 -15.29
C SER A 303 -7.81 -1.43 -16.05
N LEU A 304 -7.95 -2.73 -15.80
CA LEU A 304 -8.97 -3.58 -16.39
C LEU A 304 -10.36 -3.23 -15.82
N THR A 305 -10.43 -2.92 -14.53
CA THR A 305 -11.67 -2.47 -13.87
C THR A 305 -12.21 -1.18 -14.48
N GLN A 306 -11.34 -0.20 -14.72
CA GLN A 306 -11.74 1.05 -15.35
C GLN A 306 -12.30 0.81 -16.75
N PHE A 307 -11.63 -0.03 -17.54
CA PHE A 307 -12.04 -0.36 -18.90
C PHE A 307 -13.43 -1.00 -18.94
N PHE A 308 -13.69 -1.96 -18.05
CA PHE A 308 -14.99 -2.60 -17.95
C PHE A 308 -16.10 -1.60 -17.58
N ARG A 309 -15.85 -0.73 -16.59
CA ARG A 309 -16.84 0.25 -16.12
C ARG A 309 -17.18 1.30 -17.18
N GLU A 310 -16.20 1.72 -17.97
CA GLU A 310 -16.47 2.58 -19.12
C GLU A 310 -17.34 1.83 -20.15
N ALA A 311 -17.00 0.58 -20.49
CA ALA A 311 -17.81 -0.22 -21.41
C ALA A 311 -19.26 -0.44 -20.92
N GLU A 312 -19.44 -0.62 -19.61
CA GLU A 312 -20.75 -0.76 -18.97
C GLU A 312 -21.61 0.49 -19.14
N ARG A 313 -21.02 1.69 -19.03
CA ARG A 313 -21.73 2.97 -19.25
C ARG A 313 -22.28 3.11 -20.67
N HIS A 314 -21.63 2.52 -21.67
CA HIS A 314 -22.02 2.61 -23.09
C HIS A 314 -22.85 1.42 -23.59
N ARG A 315 -23.35 0.58 -22.68
CA ARG A 315 -24.16 -0.60 -23.04
C ARG A 315 -25.53 -0.25 -23.64
N GLY A 316 -26.11 0.92 -23.30
CA GLY A 316 -27.46 1.36 -23.69
C GLY A 316 -27.47 2.57 -24.63
#